data_AF-A0ABC8S5S4-F1
#
_entry.id   AF-A0ABC8S5S4-F1
#
_cell.length_a   1.000
_cell.length_b   1.000
_cell.length_c   1.000
_cell.angle_alpha   90.00
_cell.angle_beta   90.00
_cell.angle_gamma   90.00
#
_symmetry.space_group_name_H-M   'P 1'
#
loop_
_entity.id
_entity.type
_entity.pdbx_description
1 polymer ?
#
loop_
_entity_poly.entity_id
_entity_poly.type
_entity_poly.pdbx_seq_one_letter_code
_entity_poly.pdbx_strand_id
1 'polypeptide(L)'
;MIHCIELSRILLQSLRNMLLLQYLVHVLEGDFLPRNRLFNENMNWTLLRESLLNMLLGSRKIMYKGLIKDCLSIICVISNGHTEFSNGRRYQENSSAEQLKNCDTAVAIALPEAEKCTCSALQKLLLMIMELDKSKKIADMQGHTSRADGVRIPVVEIILDELAYNEDIISPFFLVFDEPKWKLEIIVQYFQKYIAKPSVRTRRSNGGTDDATFDGILKCLSNINSTKSIIKKISIGVVQLLLSHAFQAYLSLSSQHSVKDISDSKGDVKGSSLVDICNNMISAFTCLRRTDEHTEILPFGKEALFTAATILATKS
;
A
#
# COMPACT_ATOMS: atom_id res chain seq x y z
N MET A 1 31.29 -27.32 -12.97
CA MET A 1 30.19 -28.06 -13.65
C MET A 1 29.06 -28.40 -12.68
N ILE A 2 29.31 -29.16 -11.59
CA ILE A 2 28.28 -29.53 -10.58
C ILE A 2 27.59 -28.30 -9.95
N HIS A 3 28.37 -27.29 -9.53
CA HIS A 3 27.82 -26.04 -8.96
C HIS A 3 26.91 -25.26 -9.92
N CYS A 4 27.18 -25.38 -11.22
CA CYS A 4 26.46 -24.65 -12.26
C CYS A 4 25.12 -25.33 -12.60
N ILE A 5 25.10 -26.67 -12.58
CA ILE A 5 23.87 -27.47 -12.70
C ILE A 5 22.94 -27.24 -11.50
N GLU A 6 23.50 -27.19 -10.29
CA GLU A 6 22.71 -26.96 -9.07
C GLU A 6 22.09 -25.55 -9.05
N LEU A 7 22.86 -24.53 -9.45
CA LEU A 7 22.36 -23.16 -9.56
C LEU A 7 21.24 -23.04 -10.60
N SER A 8 21.42 -23.63 -11.80
CA SER A 8 20.40 -23.64 -12.86
C SER A 8 19.10 -24.32 -12.39
N ARG A 9 19.21 -25.43 -11.65
CA ARG A 9 18.07 -26.15 -11.08
C ARG A 9 17.28 -25.30 -10.08
N ILE A 10 17.97 -24.59 -9.18
CA ILE A 10 17.35 -23.71 -8.18
C ILE A 10 16.59 -22.57 -8.89
N LEU A 11 17.20 -21.95 -9.90
CA LEU A 11 16.59 -20.85 -10.65
C LEU A 11 15.35 -21.29 -11.43
N LEU A 12 15.41 -22.45 -12.09
CA LEU A 12 14.27 -23.00 -12.81
C LEU A 12 13.11 -23.33 -11.84
N GLN A 13 13.42 -23.84 -10.65
CA GLN A 13 12.41 -24.09 -9.63
C GLN A 13 11.78 -22.80 -9.11
N SER A 14 12.57 -21.74 -8.89
CA SER A 14 12.08 -20.41 -8.51
C SER A 14 11.15 -19.83 -9.58
N LEU A 15 11.58 -19.88 -10.86
CA LEU A 15 10.77 -19.42 -11.99
C LEU A 15 9.45 -20.18 -12.09
N ARG A 16 9.48 -21.50 -11.93
CA ARG A 16 8.27 -22.34 -11.91
C ARG A 16 7.32 -21.93 -10.78
N ASN A 17 7.83 -21.70 -9.57
CA ASN A 17 7.02 -21.31 -8.42
C ASN A 17 6.38 -19.92 -8.63
N MET A 18 7.15 -18.97 -9.19
CA MET A 18 6.66 -17.64 -9.57
C MET A 18 5.50 -17.72 -10.56
N LEU A 19 5.66 -18.49 -11.65
CA LEU A 19 4.61 -18.66 -12.65
C LEU A 19 3.37 -19.37 -12.08
N LEU A 20 3.56 -20.37 -11.20
CA LEU A 20 2.45 -21.04 -10.53
C LEU A 20 1.68 -20.09 -9.60
N LEU A 21 2.38 -19.24 -8.87
CA LEU A 21 1.77 -18.21 -8.02
C LEU A 21 0.97 -17.21 -8.86
N GLN A 22 1.54 -16.74 -9.97
CA GLN A 22 0.84 -15.83 -10.90
C GLN A 22 -0.46 -16.47 -11.44
N TYR A 23 -0.38 -17.74 -11.87
CA TYR A 23 -1.55 -18.49 -12.31
C TYR A 23 -2.61 -18.62 -11.20
N LEU A 24 -2.20 -18.98 -9.98
CA LEU A 24 -3.11 -19.12 -8.85
C LEU A 24 -3.82 -17.80 -8.55
N VAL A 25 -3.09 -16.68 -8.51
CA VAL A 25 -3.70 -15.36 -8.29
C VAL A 25 -4.70 -15.04 -9.40
N HIS A 26 -4.39 -15.36 -10.66
CA HIS A 26 -5.31 -15.14 -11.77
C HIS A 26 -6.60 -15.97 -11.65
N VAL A 27 -6.51 -17.23 -11.20
CA VAL A 27 -7.69 -18.07 -10.93
C VAL A 27 -8.54 -17.49 -9.80
N LEU A 28 -7.90 -17.03 -8.71
CA LEU A 28 -8.59 -16.38 -7.60
C LEU A 28 -9.28 -15.09 -8.06
N GLU A 29 -8.61 -14.29 -8.88
CA GLU A 29 -9.14 -13.05 -9.47
C GLU A 29 -10.36 -13.31 -10.36
N GLY A 30 -10.29 -14.33 -11.22
CA GLY A 30 -11.37 -14.73 -12.11
C GLY A 30 -12.65 -15.18 -11.38
N ASP A 31 -12.51 -15.80 -10.21
CA ASP A 31 -13.65 -16.18 -9.36
C ASP A 31 -14.14 -15.02 -8.46
N PHE A 32 -13.22 -14.30 -7.82
CA PHE A 32 -13.55 -13.28 -6.82
C PHE A 32 -14.20 -12.03 -7.44
N LEU A 33 -13.64 -11.47 -8.52
CA LEU A 33 -14.08 -10.18 -9.05
C LEU A 33 -15.54 -10.17 -9.54
N PRO A 34 -16.04 -11.19 -10.27
CA PRO A 34 -17.45 -11.26 -10.64
C PRO A 34 -18.38 -11.35 -9.41
N ARG A 35 -18.00 -12.15 -8.41
CA ARG A 35 -18.78 -12.30 -7.17
C ARG A 35 -18.82 -11.01 -6.36
N ASN A 36 -17.69 -10.30 -6.27
CA ASN A 36 -17.62 -9.02 -5.56
C ASN A 36 -18.43 -7.92 -6.27
N ARG A 37 -18.47 -7.92 -7.61
CA ARG A 37 -19.36 -7.03 -8.37
C ARG A 37 -20.83 -7.28 -8.06
N LEU A 38 -21.27 -8.55 -8.09
CA LEU A 38 -22.64 -8.92 -7.74
C LEU A 38 -22.99 -8.60 -6.29
N PHE A 39 -22.03 -8.73 -5.36
CA PHE A 39 -22.21 -8.29 -3.98
C PHE A 39 -22.42 -6.78 -3.88
N ASN A 40 -21.62 -5.98 -4.60
CA ASN A 40 -21.78 -4.53 -4.58
C ASN A 40 -23.14 -4.07 -5.17
N GLU A 41 -23.72 -4.85 -6.07
CA GLU A 41 -25.04 -4.59 -6.66
C GLU A 41 -26.20 -5.05 -5.75
N ASN A 42 -26.09 -6.26 -5.20
CA ASN A 42 -27.23 -6.96 -4.59
C ASN A 42 -27.06 -7.27 -3.10
N MET A 43 -25.93 -6.89 -2.49
CA MET A 43 -25.54 -7.19 -1.10
C MET A 43 -25.55 -8.68 -0.73
N ASN A 44 -25.43 -9.57 -1.72
CA ASN A 44 -25.47 -11.01 -1.49
C ASN A 44 -24.13 -11.54 -0.96
N TRP A 45 -23.94 -11.50 0.36
CA TRP A 45 -22.72 -11.96 1.03
C TRP A 45 -22.41 -13.44 0.76
N THR A 46 -23.42 -14.30 0.61
CA THR A 46 -23.25 -15.74 0.38
C THR A 46 -22.36 -16.03 -0.82
N LEU A 47 -22.53 -15.28 -1.92
CA LEU A 47 -21.72 -15.46 -3.13
C LEU A 47 -20.25 -15.14 -2.89
N LEU A 48 -19.94 -14.09 -2.12
CA LEU A 48 -18.57 -13.71 -1.76
C LEU A 48 -17.96 -14.68 -0.75
N ARG A 49 -18.75 -15.13 0.22
CA ARG A 49 -18.32 -16.13 1.21
C ARG A 49 -17.85 -17.43 0.54
N GLU A 50 -18.51 -17.82 -0.55
CA GLU A 50 -18.19 -19.01 -1.33
C GLU A 50 -17.11 -18.78 -2.40
N SER A 51 -16.52 -17.58 -2.48
CA SER A 51 -15.39 -17.33 -3.37
C SER A 51 -14.17 -18.18 -2.97
N LEU A 52 -13.41 -18.62 -3.97
CA LEU A 52 -12.16 -19.36 -3.78
C LEU A 52 -11.21 -18.60 -2.87
N LEU A 53 -11.16 -17.27 -3.01
CA LEU A 53 -10.35 -16.41 -2.15
C LEU A 53 -10.80 -16.51 -0.68
N ASN A 54 -12.09 -16.33 -0.37
CA ASN A 54 -12.55 -16.40 1.01
C ASN A 54 -12.36 -17.80 1.61
N MET A 55 -12.62 -18.86 0.83
CA MET A 55 -12.38 -20.24 1.27
C MET A 55 -10.90 -20.52 1.54
N LEU A 56 -10.00 -19.99 0.70
CA LEU A 56 -8.55 -20.11 0.88
C LEU A 56 -8.12 -19.47 2.20
N LEU A 57 -8.52 -18.22 2.43
CA LEU A 57 -8.14 -17.45 3.62
C LEU A 57 -8.76 -17.99 4.92
N GLY A 58 -9.93 -18.63 4.83
CA GLY A 58 -10.59 -19.31 5.95
C GLY A 58 -10.04 -20.71 6.23
N SER A 59 -9.16 -21.24 5.37
CA SER A 59 -8.61 -22.59 5.51
C SER A 59 -7.66 -22.69 6.69
N ARG A 60 -7.89 -23.68 7.57
CA ARG A 60 -6.98 -24.00 8.69
C ARG A 60 -5.59 -24.47 8.25
N LYS A 61 -5.43 -24.81 6.97
CA LYS A 61 -4.13 -25.21 6.40
C LYS A 61 -3.21 -24.01 6.12
N ILE A 62 -3.74 -22.79 6.13
CA ILE A 62 -2.99 -21.58 5.81
C ILE A 62 -2.74 -20.79 7.08
N MET A 63 -1.45 -20.54 7.34
CA MET A 63 -1.03 -19.59 8.35
C MET A 63 -1.21 -18.17 7.80
N TYR A 64 -2.43 -17.65 7.86
CA TYR A 64 -2.82 -16.39 7.19
C TYR A 64 -1.88 -15.21 7.50
N LYS A 65 -1.54 -14.97 8.77
CA LYS A 65 -0.59 -13.91 9.13
C LYS A 65 0.80 -14.13 8.55
N GLY A 66 1.27 -15.39 8.50
CA GLY A 66 2.54 -15.76 7.88
C GLY A 66 2.51 -15.49 6.37
N LEU A 67 1.44 -15.88 5.69
CA LEU A 67 1.26 -15.63 4.26
C LEU A 67 1.37 -14.14 3.92
N ILE A 68 0.70 -13.26 4.68
CA ILE A 68 0.76 -11.81 4.44
C ILE A 68 2.18 -11.27 4.68
N LYS A 69 2.87 -11.72 5.74
CA LYS A 69 4.27 -11.37 6.00
C LYS A 69 5.19 -11.78 4.86
N ASP A 70 5.03 -13.01 4.36
CA ASP A 70 5.84 -13.54 3.25
C ASP A 70 5.59 -12.74 1.97
N CYS A 71 4.33 -12.36 1.70
CA CYS A 71 3.98 -11.50 0.57
C CYS A 71 4.67 -10.13 0.66
N LEU A 72 4.63 -9.49 1.83
CA LEU A 72 5.29 -8.19 2.06
C LEU A 72 6.81 -8.30 1.91
N SER A 73 7.41 -9.34 2.49
CA SER A 73 8.85 -9.61 2.40
C SER A 73 9.28 -9.76 0.93
N ILE A 74 8.57 -10.59 0.16
CA ILE A 74 8.89 -10.80 -1.26
C ILE A 74 8.73 -9.52 -2.07
N ILE A 75 7.64 -8.76 -1.87
CA ILE A 75 7.43 -7.46 -2.54
C ILE A 75 8.61 -6.51 -2.25
N CYS A 76 9.06 -6.44 -0.99
CA CYS A 76 10.16 -5.55 -0.58
C CYS A 76 11.52 -6.02 -1.10
N VAL A 77 11.77 -7.33 -1.15
CA VAL A 77 13.01 -7.88 -1.72
C VAL A 77 13.12 -7.56 -3.21
N ILE A 78 12.02 -7.75 -3.96
CA ILE A 78 11.98 -7.45 -5.40
C ILE A 78 12.16 -5.95 -5.64
N SER A 79 11.56 -5.08 -4.80
CA SER A 79 11.69 -3.63 -4.96
C SER A 79 13.09 -3.09 -4.67
N ASN A 80 13.79 -3.66 -3.69
CA ASN A 80 15.19 -3.34 -3.41
C ASN A 80 16.12 -3.78 -4.55
N GLY A 81 15.87 -4.96 -5.14
CA GLY A 81 16.60 -5.41 -6.33
C GLY A 81 16.50 -4.43 -7.49
N HIS A 82 15.32 -3.83 -7.72
CA HIS A 82 15.12 -2.85 -8.81
C HIS A 82 15.72 -1.46 -8.53
N THR A 83 15.86 -1.03 -7.28
CA THR A 83 16.45 0.27 -6.93
C THR A 83 17.98 0.28 -7.02
N GLU A 84 18.62 -0.87 -6.84
CA GLU A 84 20.06 -1.05 -7.07
C GLU A 84 20.44 -1.04 -8.56
N PHE A 85 19.48 -1.28 -9.46
CA PHE A 85 19.68 -1.10 -10.91
C PHE A 85 19.44 0.34 -11.40
N SER A 86 18.64 1.16 -10.70
CA SER A 86 18.31 2.54 -11.14
C SER A 86 19.23 3.60 -10.56
N ASN A 87 19.75 3.41 -9.34
CA ASN A 87 20.83 4.23 -8.80
C ASN A 87 22.15 3.61 -9.23
N GLY A 88 22.88 4.27 -10.13
CA GLY A 88 24.17 3.83 -10.73
C GLY A 88 25.34 3.65 -9.74
N ARG A 89 25.11 2.91 -8.65
CA ARG A 89 26.13 2.38 -7.76
C ARG A 89 26.50 1.02 -8.32
N ARG A 90 27.62 0.98 -9.04
CA ARG A 90 28.23 -0.25 -9.57
C ARG A 90 28.15 -1.33 -8.49
N TYR A 91 27.29 -2.32 -8.72
CA TYR A 91 27.52 -3.62 -8.11
C TYR A 91 28.90 -4.06 -8.54
N GLN A 92 29.63 -4.60 -7.58
CA GLN A 92 30.79 -5.42 -7.85
C GLN A 92 30.27 -6.69 -8.53
N GLU A 93 29.88 -6.56 -9.81
CA GLU A 93 29.99 -7.63 -10.79
C GLU A 93 31.42 -8.14 -10.63
N ASN A 94 31.57 -9.37 -10.17
CA ASN A 94 32.68 -10.28 -10.42
C ASN A 94 32.47 -11.52 -9.53
N SER A 95 31.37 -12.26 -9.75
CA SER A 95 31.35 -13.72 -9.54
C SER A 95 30.02 -14.39 -9.92
N SER A 96 28.86 -13.78 -9.65
CA SER A 96 27.55 -14.44 -9.84
C SER A 96 26.91 -14.19 -11.22
N ALA A 97 26.91 -12.96 -11.72
CA ALA A 97 26.33 -12.61 -13.03
C ALA A 97 27.10 -13.22 -14.22
N GLU A 98 28.43 -13.32 -14.11
CA GLU A 98 29.28 -14.00 -15.10
C GLU A 98 29.11 -15.53 -15.07
N GLN A 99 28.84 -16.12 -13.89
CA GLN A 99 28.51 -17.55 -13.79
C GLN A 99 27.10 -17.87 -14.32
N LEU A 100 26.15 -16.93 -14.19
CA LEU A 100 24.77 -17.06 -14.64
C LEU A 100 24.65 -17.06 -16.17
N LYS A 101 25.38 -16.16 -16.86
CA LYS A 101 25.46 -16.11 -18.33
C LYS A 101 25.97 -17.42 -18.93
N ASN A 102 26.80 -18.16 -18.19
CA ASN A 102 27.43 -19.40 -18.66
C ASN A 102 26.56 -20.66 -18.47
N CYS A 103 25.42 -20.60 -17.76
CA CYS A 103 24.67 -21.81 -17.38
C CYS A 103 23.27 -21.96 -17.98
N ASP A 104 22.51 -20.88 -18.16
CA ASP A 104 21.27 -20.89 -18.97
C ASP A 104 20.82 -19.46 -19.30
N THR A 105 21.19 -18.97 -20.49
CA THR A 105 20.91 -17.59 -20.92
C THR A 105 19.41 -17.29 -20.96
N ALA A 106 18.55 -18.27 -21.25
CA ALA A 106 17.11 -18.06 -21.34
C ALA A 106 16.49 -17.79 -19.96
N VAL A 107 16.92 -18.55 -18.94
CA VAL A 107 16.46 -18.35 -17.54
C VAL A 107 16.94 -17.01 -17.00
N ALA A 108 18.20 -16.63 -17.29
CA ALA A 108 18.75 -15.34 -16.89
C ALA A 108 17.99 -14.15 -17.49
N ILE A 109 17.48 -14.29 -18.72
CA ILE A 109 16.67 -13.26 -19.39
C ILE A 109 15.24 -13.22 -18.84
N ALA A 110 14.63 -14.38 -18.55
CA ALA A 110 13.24 -14.46 -18.13
C ALA A 110 13.02 -14.06 -16.66
N LEU A 111 14.03 -14.23 -15.80
CA LEU A 111 13.90 -14.05 -14.35
C LEU A 111 13.44 -12.64 -13.93
N PRO A 112 14.02 -11.53 -14.44
CA PRO A 112 13.61 -10.18 -14.01
C PRO A 112 12.15 -9.86 -14.34
N GLU A 113 11.67 -10.29 -15.50
CA GLU A 113 10.26 -10.12 -15.87
C GLU A 113 9.36 -11.00 -15.01
N ALA A 114 9.77 -12.24 -14.73
CA ALA A 114 9.03 -13.12 -13.84
C ALA A 114 8.94 -12.58 -12.41
N GLU A 115 10.00 -11.96 -11.88
CA GLU A 115 10.00 -11.28 -10.57
C GLU A 115 9.01 -10.12 -10.56
N LYS A 116 9.07 -9.26 -11.59
CA LYS A 116 8.13 -8.14 -11.75
C LYS A 116 6.67 -8.62 -11.81
N CYS A 117 6.36 -9.60 -12.66
CA CYS A 117 5.02 -10.18 -12.76
C CYS A 117 4.56 -10.83 -11.45
N THR A 118 5.48 -11.47 -10.72
CA THR A 118 5.20 -12.05 -9.40
C THR A 118 4.86 -10.98 -8.39
N CYS A 119 5.61 -9.88 -8.38
CA CYS A 119 5.32 -8.74 -7.53
C CYS A 119 3.93 -8.16 -7.83
N SER A 120 3.59 -7.96 -9.11
CA SER A 120 2.25 -7.52 -9.52
C SER A 120 1.15 -8.51 -9.09
N ALA A 121 1.38 -9.81 -9.20
CA ALA A 121 0.44 -10.83 -8.75
C ALA A 121 0.24 -10.80 -7.22
N LEU A 122 1.30 -10.63 -6.44
CA LEU A 122 1.20 -10.48 -4.98
C LEU A 122 0.43 -9.22 -4.59
N GLN A 123 0.68 -8.09 -5.26
CA GLN A 123 -0.09 -6.87 -5.04
C GLN A 123 -1.58 -7.09 -5.34
N LYS A 124 -1.91 -7.71 -6.47
CA LYS A 124 -3.30 -8.08 -6.80
C LYS A 124 -3.93 -8.96 -5.74
N LEU A 125 -3.21 -9.97 -5.24
CA LEU A 125 -3.69 -10.82 -4.16
C LEU A 125 -4.02 -10.00 -2.92
N LEU A 126 -3.10 -9.15 -2.46
CA LEU A 126 -3.33 -8.27 -1.30
C LEU A 126 -4.56 -7.36 -1.53
N LEU A 127 -4.68 -6.75 -2.69
CA LEU A 127 -5.82 -5.89 -3.05
C LEU A 127 -7.16 -6.64 -3.01
N MET A 128 -7.22 -7.85 -3.55
CA MET A 128 -8.43 -8.66 -3.47
C MET A 128 -8.80 -9.02 -2.03
N ILE A 129 -7.81 -9.30 -1.19
CA ILE A 129 -8.04 -9.57 0.25
C ILE A 129 -8.55 -8.31 0.95
N MET A 130 -7.99 -7.14 0.64
CA MET A 130 -8.43 -5.84 1.18
C MET A 130 -9.88 -5.51 0.78
N GLU A 131 -10.24 -5.71 -0.49
CA GLU A 131 -11.60 -5.53 -0.97
C GLU A 131 -12.57 -6.55 -0.35
N LEU A 132 -12.14 -7.80 -0.16
CA LEU A 132 -12.93 -8.80 0.58
C LEU A 132 -13.17 -8.36 2.04
N ASP A 133 -12.14 -7.85 2.73
CA ASP A 133 -12.27 -7.32 4.09
C ASP A 133 -13.26 -6.14 4.16
N LYS A 134 -13.21 -5.26 3.16
CA LYS A 134 -14.16 -4.15 3.04
C LYS A 134 -15.59 -4.66 2.84
N SER A 135 -15.80 -5.57 1.88
CA SER A 135 -17.12 -6.14 1.59
C SER A 135 -17.68 -6.90 2.79
N LYS A 136 -16.84 -7.67 3.50
CA LYS A 136 -17.21 -8.35 4.74
C LYS A 136 -17.66 -7.37 5.80
N LYS A 137 -16.91 -6.29 6.03
CA LYS A 137 -17.29 -5.25 7.00
C LYS A 137 -18.63 -4.60 6.65
N ILE A 138 -18.91 -4.37 5.37
CA ILE A 138 -20.21 -3.84 4.91
C ILE A 138 -21.33 -4.84 5.22
N ALA A 139 -21.13 -6.12 4.87
CA ALA A 139 -22.09 -7.17 5.16
C ALA A 139 -22.33 -7.35 6.67
N ASP A 140 -21.27 -7.28 7.49
CA ASP A 140 -21.33 -7.35 8.95
C ASP A 140 -22.20 -6.22 9.52
N MET A 141 -21.98 -4.97 9.06
CA MET A 141 -22.76 -3.80 9.50
C MET A 141 -24.25 -3.91 9.14
N GLN A 142 -24.57 -4.62 8.05
CA GLN A 142 -25.94 -4.85 7.59
C GLN A 142 -26.56 -6.14 8.16
N GLY A 143 -25.82 -6.90 8.96
CA GLY A 143 -26.30 -8.16 9.54
C GLY A 143 -26.43 -9.32 8.54
N HIS A 144 -25.71 -9.26 7.42
CA HIS A 144 -25.69 -10.32 6.40
C HIS A 144 -24.67 -11.43 6.66
N THR A 145 -23.84 -11.29 7.69
CA THR A 145 -22.86 -12.30 8.10
C THR A 145 -23.35 -13.08 9.32
N SER A 146 -22.69 -14.22 9.56
CA SER A 146 -22.99 -15.16 10.62
C SER A 146 -21.72 -15.52 11.40
N ARG A 147 -21.89 -16.24 12.51
CA ARG A 147 -20.73 -16.75 13.28
C ARG A 147 -19.83 -17.68 12.47
N ALA A 148 -20.37 -18.34 11.44
CA ALA A 148 -19.61 -19.24 10.58
C ALA A 148 -18.59 -18.49 9.70
N ASP A 149 -18.79 -17.19 9.48
CA ASP A 149 -17.89 -16.34 8.68
C ASP A 149 -16.59 -16.00 9.41
N GLY A 150 -16.52 -16.30 10.72
CA GLY A 150 -15.33 -16.18 11.56
C GLY A 150 -14.85 -14.73 11.74
N VAL A 151 -13.91 -14.52 12.66
CA VAL A 151 -13.22 -13.24 12.82
C VAL A 151 -11.80 -13.43 12.29
N ARG A 152 -11.48 -12.77 11.19
CA ARG A 152 -10.14 -12.71 10.62
C ARG A 152 -9.63 -11.29 10.81
N ILE A 153 -8.36 -11.15 11.20
CA ILE A 153 -7.68 -9.85 11.25
C ILE A 153 -7.64 -9.30 9.81
N PRO A 154 -8.15 -8.08 9.57
CA PRO A 154 -8.06 -7.45 8.26
C PRO A 154 -6.62 -7.37 7.77
N VAL A 155 -6.39 -7.56 6.47
CA VAL A 155 -5.03 -7.55 5.90
C VAL A 155 -4.31 -6.22 6.14
N VAL A 156 -5.06 -5.10 6.10
CA VAL A 156 -4.53 -3.76 6.39
C VAL A 156 -3.92 -3.70 7.78
N GLU A 157 -4.55 -4.29 8.79
CA GLU A 157 -4.02 -4.29 10.16
C GLU A 157 -2.69 -5.06 10.23
N ILE A 158 -2.58 -6.19 9.54
CA ILE A 158 -1.34 -6.96 9.47
C ILE A 158 -0.26 -6.15 8.75
N ILE A 159 -0.56 -5.54 7.61
CA ILE A 159 0.39 -4.67 6.88
C ILE A 159 0.89 -3.56 7.80
N LEU A 160 -0.02 -2.86 8.47
CA LEU A 160 0.33 -1.77 9.39
C LEU A 160 1.16 -2.24 10.57
N ASP A 161 0.97 -3.46 11.06
CA ASP A 161 1.80 -4.02 12.13
C ASP A 161 3.21 -4.33 11.64
N GLU A 162 3.36 -4.88 10.43
CA GLU A 162 4.69 -5.14 9.86
C GLU A 162 5.44 -3.84 9.53
N LEU A 163 4.76 -2.84 8.94
CA LEU A 163 5.35 -1.53 8.65
C LEU A 163 5.73 -0.77 9.93
N ALA A 164 4.99 -0.96 11.03
CA ALA A 164 5.33 -0.36 12.32
C ALA A 164 6.47 -1.11 13.04
N TYR A 165 6.61 -2.41 12.78
CA TYR A 165 7.65 -3.24 13.37
C TYR A 165 9.02 -3.02 12.71
N ASN A 166 9.05 -2.83 11.39
CA ASN A 166 10.28 -2.63 10.63
C ASN A 166 10.18 -1.40 9.71
N GLU A 167 10.87 -0.31 10.06
CA GLU A 167 10.87 0.91 9.24
C GLU A 167 11.55 0.71 7.88
N ASP A 168 12.49 -0.25 7.75
CA ASP A 168 13.26 -0.48 6.52
C ASP A 168 12.40 -0.97 5.35
N ILE A 169 11.25 -1.60 5.65
CA ILE A 169 10.33 -2.09 4.61
C ILE A 169 9.31 -1.03 4.17
N ILE A 170 9.21 0.13 4.85
CA ILE A 170 8.24 1.18 4.53
C ILE A 170 8.47 1.74 3.12
N SER A 171 9.70 2.19 2.84
CA SER A 171 10.05 2.74 1.53
C SER A 171 9.92 1.70 0.41
N PRO A 172 10.54 0.50 0.52
CA PRO A 172 10.41 -0.56 -0.48
C PRO A 172 8.96 -0.96 -0.77
N PHE A 173 8.09 -0.95 0.24
CA PHE A 173 6.67 -1.27 0.09
C PHE A 173 5.91 -0.18 -0.70
N PHE A 174 6.00 1.09 -0.28
CA PHE A 174 5.22 2.17 -0.89
C PHE A 174 5.70 2.61 -2.27
N LEU A 175 6.97 2.32 -2.60
CA LEU A 175 7.51 2.50 -3.95
C LEU A 175 6.84 1.56 -4.96
N VAL A 176 6.50 0.33 -4.55
CA VAL A 176 6.05 -0.71 -5.46
C VAL A 176 4.55 -0.96 -5.40
N PHE A 177 3.92 -0.79 -4.24
CA PHE A 177 2.47 -0.91 -4.12
C PHE A 177 1.78 0.24 -4.87
N ASP A 178 1.13 -0.01 -6.02
CA ASP A 178 0.70 1.06 -6.93
C ASP A 178 -0.82 1.27 -7.02
N GLU A 179 -1.57 0.94 -5.97
CA GLU A 179 -3.01 1.24 -5.92
C GLU A 179 -3.26 2.50 -5.07
N PRO A 180 -3.68 3.64 -5.67
CA PRO A 180 -3.75 4.92 -4.97
C PRO A 180 -4.71 4.95 -3.77
N LYS A 181 -5.90 4.34 -3.89
CA LYS A 181 -6.94 4.37 -2.84
C LYS A 181 -6.46 3.64 -1.59
N TRP A 182 -5.93 2.44 -1.75
CA TRP A 182 -5.41 1.59 -0.68
C TRP A 182 -4.07 2.10 -0.16
N LYS A 183 -3.20 2.66 -1.02
CA LYS A 183 -1.97 3.34 -0.58
C LYS A 183 -2.31 4.47 0.38
N LEU A 184 -3.26 5.33 -0.01
CA LEU A 184 -3.70 6.44 0.84
C LEU A 184 -4.33 5.93 2.15
N GLU A 185 -5.21 4.93 2.08
CA GLU A 185 -5.86 4.32 3.25
C GLU A 185 -4.83 3.76 4.25
N ILE A 186 -3.85 2.99 3.78
CA ILE A 186 -2.79 2.44 4.64
C ILE A 186 -2.00 3.57 5.30
N ILE A 187 -1.59 4.60 4.54
CA ILE A 187 -0.80 5.71 5.10
C ILE A 187 -1.61 6.49 6.15
N VAL A 188 -2.90 6.75 5.86
CA VAL A 188 -3.80 7.43 6.78
C VAL A 188 -3.94 6.65 8.08
N GLN A 189 -4.21 5.34 8.00
CA GLN A 189 -4.30 4.49 9.19
C GLN A 189 -2.97 4.34 9.93
N TYR A 190 -1.84 4.35 9.23
CA TYR A 190 -0.51 4.35 9.84
C TYR A 190 -0.33 5.59 10.72
N PHE A 191 -0.60 6.78 10.22
CA PHE A 191 -0.52 8.01 11.03
C PHE A 191 -1.49 7.99 12.21
N GLN A 192 -2.70 7.47 12.03
CA GLN A 192 -3.69 7.35 13.11
C GLN A 192 -3.21 6.48 14.29
N LYS A 193 -2.29 5.53 14.09
CA LYS A 193 -1.67 4.77 15.19
C LYS A 193 -0.83 5.67 16.11
N TYR A 194 -0.27 6.75 15.59
CA TYR A 194 0.68 7.63 16.30
C TYR A 194 0.08 8.98 16.71
N ILE A 195 -0.98 9.43 16.03
CA ILE A 195 -1.78 10.60 16.45
C ILE A 195 -2.57 10.24 17.70
N ALA A 196 -2.43 11.04 18.76
CA ALA A 196 -3.19 10.83 19.99
C ALA A 196 -4.69 11.01 19.70
N LYS A 197 -5.50 9.97 19.90
CA LYS A 197 -6.96 10.10 19.88
C LYS A 197 -7.37 11.01 21.05
N PRO A 198 -8.21 12.04 20.85
CA PRO A 198 -8.70 12.85 21.96
C PRO A 198 -9.39 11.94 23.00
N SER A 199 -8.99 12.06 24.26
CA SER A 199 -9.21 11.05 25.31
C SER A 199 -10.65 10.95 25.84
N VAL A 200 -11.62 11.68 25.29
CA VAL A 200 -13.01 11.62 25.75
C VAL A 200 -13.96 11.83 24.57
N ARG A 201 -14.71 10.80 24.19
CA ARG A 201 -15.98 11.03 23.48
C ARG A 201 -17.05 10.06 23.96
N THR A 202 -18.03 10.61 24.65
CA THR A 202 -19.24 9.90 25.07
C THR A 202 -20.03 9.41 23.85
N ARG A 203 -20.75 8.32 24.08
CA ARG A 203 -21.41 7.35 23.17
C ARG A 203 -22.39 7.88 22.09
N ARG A 204 -22.33 9.14 21.62
CA ARG A 204 -23.42 9.74 20.82
C ARG A 204 -23.09 10.68 19.66
N SER A 205 -21.90 10.67 19.07
CA SER A 205 -21.66 11.42 17.81
C SER A 205 -21.26 10.52 16.64
N ASN A 206 -22.19 10.31 15.70
CA ASN A 206 -21.96 9.69 14.38
C ASN A 206 -21.34 10.68 13.36
N GLY A 207 -20.68 11.74 13.81
CA GLY A 207 -19.95 12.65 12.92
C GLY A 207 -18.62 12.03 12.53
N GLY A 208 -18.36 11.87 11.24
CA GLY A 208 -17.06 11.49 10.71
C GLY A 208 -15.97 12.37 11.33
N THR A 209 -14.88 11.74 11.76
CA THR A 209 -13.76 12.45 12.35
C THR A 209 -12.96 13.08 11.21
N ASP A 210 -12.89 14.41 11.15
CA ASP A 210 -12.05 15.10 10.15
C ASP A 210 -10.59 14.63 10.22
N ASP A 211 -10.12 14.25 11.43
CA ASP A 211 -8.80 13.67 11.71
C ASP A 211 -8.57 12.28 11.08
N ALA A 212 -9.63 11.61 10.62
CA ALA A 212 -9.53 10.31 9.97
C ALA A 212 -9.27 10.40 8.45
N THR A 213 -9.06 11.61 7.93
CA THR A 213 -8.79 11.88 6.53
C THR A 213 -7.34 12.31 6.31
N PHE A 214 -6.88 12.26 5.06
CA PHE A 214 -5.56 12.78 4.69
C PHE A 214 -5.43 14.28 5.01
N ASP A 215 -6.49 15.07 4.75
CA ASP A 215 -6.53 16.49 5.11
C ASP A 215 -6.40 16.70 6.64
N GLY A 216 -7.10 15.89 7.43
CA GLY A 216 -6.99 15.89 8.89
C GLY A 216 -5.56 15.64 9.37
N ILE A 217 -4.86 14.69 8.73
CA ILE A 217 -3.44 14.41 9.03
C ILE A 217 -2.56 15.60 8.68
N LEU A 218 -2.74 16.22 7.50
CA LEU A 218 -1.97 17.41 7.11
C LEU A 218 -2.19 18.58 8.06
N LYS A 219 -3.45 18.83 8.48
CA LYS A 219 -3.79 19.83 9.49
C LYS A 219 -3.16 19.52 10.84
N CYS A 220 -3.16 18.26 11.25
CA CYS A 220 -2.48 17.81 12.47
C CYS A 220 -0.97 18.09 12.39
N LEU A 221 -0.32 17.78 11.27
CA LEU A 221 1.11 18.03 11.06
C LEU A 221 1.44 19.51 10.74
N SER A 222 0.44 20.35 10.54
CA SER A 222 0.62 21.81 10.43
C SER A 222 0.70 22.50 11.79
N ASN A 223 0.39 21.79 12.89
CA ASN A 223 0.54 22.29 14.25
C ASN A 223 1.83 21.76 14.90
N ILE A 224 2.61 22.66 15.51
CA ILE A 224 3.95 22.33 16.03
C ILE A 224 3.93 21.34 17.20
N ASN A 225 2.90 21.38 18.05
CA ASN A 225 2.82 20.52 19.22
C ASN A 225 2.48 19.08 18.85
N SER A 226 1.50 18.90 17.95
CA SER A 226 1.17 17.59 17.39
C SER A 226 2.31 17.03 16.55
N THR A 227 2.95 17.86 15.72
CA THR A 227 4.14 17.46 14.94
C THR A 227 5.24 16.94 15.85
N LYS A 228 5.60 17.70 16.90
CA LYS A 228 6.56 17.27 17.95
C LYS A 228 6.18 15.93 18.59
N SER A 229 4.89 15.68 18.83
CA SER A 229 4.41 14.43 19.42
C SER A 229 4.55 13.25 18.46
N ILE A 230 4.28 13.45 17.17
CA ILE A 230 4.36 12.42 16.13
C ILE A 230 5.81 12.05 15.84
N ILE A 231 6.69 13.04 15.61
CA ILE A 231 8.10 12.78 15.28
C ILE A 231 8.88 12.14 16.44
N LYS A 232 8.37 12.21 17.67
CA LYS A 232 8.92 11.48 18.82
C LYS A 232 8.64 9.98 18.76
N LYS A 233 7.63 9.57 18.00
CA LYS A 233 7.19 8.17 17.91
C LYS A 233 7.62 7.49 16.61
N ILE A 234 7.72 8.26 15.53
CA ILE A 234 8.16 7.80 14.21
C ILE A 234 9.19 8.80 13.67
N SER A 235 10.20 8.31 12.95
CA SER A 235 11.27 9.17 12.45
C SER A 235 10.75 10.24 11.48
N ILE A 236 11.38 11.41 11.46
CA ILE A 236 10.98 12.50 10.55
C ILE A 236 11.12 12.09 9.07
N GLY A 237 12.06 11.20 8.76
CA GLY A 237 12.22 10.61 7.43
C GLY A 237 11.00 9.78 7.01
N VAL A 238 10.48 8.94 7.91
CA VAL A 238 9.24 8.17 7.69
C VAL A 238 8.04 9.11 7.50
N VAL A 239 7.93 10.18 8.30
CA VAL A 239 6.84 11.16 8.13
C VAL A 239 6.88 11.80 6.75
N GLN A 240 8.05 12.30 6.32
CA GLN A 240 8.21 12.91 5.00
C GLN A 240 7.87 11.90 3.87
N LEU A 241 8.30 10.65 4.01
CA LEU A 241 8.08 9.59 3.02
C LEU A 241 6.59 9.29 2.86
N LEU A 242 5.91 9.06 3.99
CA LEU A 242 4.48 8.77 4.03
C LEU A 242 3.66 9.95 3.49
N LEU A 243 3.98 11.19 3.87
CA LEU A 243 3.29 12.37 3.33
C LEU A 243 3.45 12.49 1.82
N SER A 244 4.65 12.21 1.29
CA SER A 244 4.92 12.32 -0.14
C SER A 244 4.15 11.27 -0.94
N HIS A 245 4.16 10.02 -0.48
CA HIS A 245 3.37 8.96 -1.12
C HIS A 245 1.85 9.15 -0.97
N ALA A 246 1.38 9.66 0.16
CA ALA A 246 -0.03 9.99 0.36
C ALA A 246 -0.47 11.14 -0.57
N PHE A 247 0.37 12.17 -0.73
CA PHE A 247 0.08 13.25 -1.65
C PHE A 247 0.06 12.77 -3.10
N GLN A 248 1.03 11.95 -3.50
CA GLN A 248 1.04 11.30 -4.83
C GLN A 248 -0.25 10.50 -5.07
N ALA A 249 -0.64 9.64 -4.12
CA ALA A 249 -1.87 8.85 -4.20
C ALA A 249 -3.12 9.74 -4.30
N TYR A 250 -3.18 10.81 -3.50
CA TYR A 250 -4.27 11.77 -3.51
C TYR A 250 -4.40 12.48 -4.88
N LEU A 251 -3.28 12.88 -5.49
CA LEU A 251 -3.27 13.49 -6.83
C LEU A 251 -3.77 12.50 -7.89
N SER A 252 -3.33 11.24 -7.84
CA SER A 252 -3.81 10.19 -8.74
C SER A 252 -5.33 10.00 -8.64
N LEU A 253 -5.87 9.94 -7.42
CA LEU A 253 -7.32 9.83 -7.21
C LEU A 253 -8.07 11.07 -7.73
N SER A 254 -7.56 12.27 -7.44
CA SER A 254 -8.16 13.52 -7.89
C SER A 254 -8.21 13.64 -9.41
N SER A 255 -7.17 13.16 -10.10
CA SER A 255 -7.14 13.12 -11.57
C SER A 255 -8.19 12.16 -12.15
N GLN A 256 -8.39 11.00 -11.52
CA GLN A 256 -9.39 10.02 -11.97
C GLN A 256 -10.82 10.52 -11.79
N HIS A 257 -11.11 11.24 -10.70
CA HIS A 257 -12.42 11.85 -10.48
C HIS A 257 -12.72 12.94 -11.52
N SER A 258 -11.74 13.78 -11.88
CA SER A 258 -11.93 14.81 -12.92
C SER A 258 -12.29 14.25 -14.31
N VAL A 259 -11.92 12.99 -14.60
CA VAL A 259 -12.27 12.29 -15.85
C VAL A 259 -13.65 11.63 -15.75
N LYS A 260 -14.07 11.20 -14.56
CA LYS A 260 -15.34 10.49 -14.32
C LYS A 260 -16.51 11.45 -14.05
N ASP A 261 -16.25 12.67 -13.59
CA ASP A 261 -17.25 13.71 -13.31
C ASP A 261 -17.86 14.36 -14.57
N ILE A 262 -17.54 13.85 -15.77
CA ILE A 262 -18.33 14.13 -16.99
C ILE A 262 -19.61 13.25 -17.04
N SER A 263 -19.73 12.21 -16.21
CA SER A 263 -20.94 11.41 -16.08
C SER A 263 -21.38 11.29 -14.61
N ASP A 264 -22.47 11.98 -14.31
CA ASP A 264 -23.34 11.84 -13.13
C ASP A 264 -22.83 12.38 -11.78
N SER A 265 -23.27 13.62 -11.52
CA SER A 265 -23.26 14.23 -10.19
C SER A 265 -24.36 13.64 -9.31
N LYS A 266 -23.99 13.17 -8.10
CA LYS A 266 -24.72 13.37 -6.82
C LYS A 266 -24.04 12.59 -5.69
N GLY A 267 -23.61 13.31 -4.65
CA GLY A 267 -23.26 12.71 -3.36
C GLY A 267 -22.20 13.51 -2.59
N ASP A 268 -22.65 14.52 -1.84
CA ASP A 268 -21.86 15.30 -0.89
C ASP A 268 -21.09 14.42 0.13
N VAL A 269 -19.76 14.42 0.02
CA VAL A 269 -18.86 14.51 1.17
C VAL A 269 -17.84 15.59 0.81
N LYS A 270 -17.90 16.72 1.51
CA LYS A 270 -17.08 17.92 1.30
C LYS A 270 -15.60 17.61 1.56
N GLY A 271 -14.95 16.98 0.60
CA GLY A 271 -13.49 16.85 0.58
C GLY A 271 -12.86 18.24 0.53
N SER A 272 -11.75 18.42 1.25
CA SER A 272 -10.90 19.61 1.12
C SER A 272 -10.52 19.82 -0.35
N SER A 273 -10.54 21.06 -0.83
CA SER A 273 -10.17 21.34 -2.21
C SER A 273 -8.71 20.96 -2.47
N LEU A 274 -8.35 20.67 -3.71
CA LEU A 274 -6.96 20.40 -4.09
C LEU A 274 -6.02 21.56 -3.67
N VAL A 275 -6.53 22.80 -3.69
CA VAL A 275 -5.79 23.99 -3.24
C VAL A 275 -5.52 23.91 -1.73
N ASP A 276 -6.53 23.56 -0.93
CA ASP A 276 -6.38 23.41 0.52
C ASP A 276 -5.38 22.31 0.87
N ILE A 277 -5.43 21.17 0.18
CA ILE A 277 -4.46 20.08 0.36
C ILE A 277 -3.04 20.54 0.05
N CYS A 278 -2.82 21.27 -1.05
CA CYS A 278 -1.49 21.77 -1.39
C CYS A 278 -0.97 22.77 -0.34
N ASN A 279 -1.82 23.66 0.15
CA ASN A 279 -1.48 24.59 1.24
C ASN A 279 -1.16 23.86 2.55
N ASN A 280 -1.96 22.85 2.90
CA ASN A 280 -1.75 22.04 4.10
C ASN A 280 -0.48 21.18 3.99
N MET A 281 -0.14 20.71 2.79
CA MET A 281 1.11 19.99 2.51
C MET A 281 2.34 20.87 2.75
N ILE A 282 2.36 22.10 2.20
CA ILE A 282 3.44 23.06 2.41
C ILE A 282 3.55 23.44 3.90
N SER A 283 2.41 23.65 4.56
CA SER A 283 2.34 23.98 5.97
C SER A 283 2.90 22.86 6.86
N ALA A 284 2.56 21.60 6.56
CA ALA A 284 3.06 20.43 7.28
C ALA A 284 4.59 20.31 7.18
N PHE A 285 5.16 20.41 5.98
CA PHE A 285 6.63 20.36 5.82
C PHE A 285 7.35 21.55 6.44
N THR A 286 6.75 22.74 6.39
CA THR A 286 7.29 23.92 7.09
C THR A 286 7.33 23.68 8.60
N CYS A 287 6.30 23.04 9.15
CA CYS A 287 6.23 22.69 10.56
C CYS A 287 7.25 21.61 10.95
N LEU A 288 7.44 20.59 10.10
CA LEU A 288 8.48 19.57 10.28
C LEU A 288 9.87 20.20 10.36
N ARG A 289 10.21 21.11 9.43
CA ARG A 289 11.49 21.83 9.41
C ARG A 289 11.68 22.76 10.61
N ARG A 290 10.62 23.41 11.10
CA ARG A 290 10.68 24.24 12.32
C ARG A 290 10.86 23.41 13.59
N THR A 291 10.45 22.15 13.55
CA THR A 291 10.53 21.28 14.72
C THR A 291 11.93 20.72 14.92
N ASP A 292 12.67 20.50 13.82
CA ASP A 292 14.08 20.17 13.83
C ASP A 292 14.79 20.94 12.70
N GLU A 293 15.51 22.00 13.10
CA GLU A 293 16.18 22.91 12.16
C GLU A 293 17.29 22.23 11.35
N HIS A 294 17.82 21.10 11.85
CA HIS A 294 18.85 20.31 11.16
C HIS A 294 18.26 19.26 10.22
N THR A 295 16.94 19.07 10.21
CA THR A 295 16.31 18.13 9.29
C THR A 295 16.34 18.66 7.86
N GLU A 296 17.04 17.93 7.00
CA GLU A 296 16.95 18.10 5.55
C GLU A 296 15.63 17.52 5.01
N ILE A 297 15.04 18.22 4.05
CA ILE A 297 13.92 17.69 3.29
C ILE A 297 14.47 16.66 2.31
N LEU A 298 14.00 15.42 2.43
CA LEU A 298 14.40 14.30 1.60
C LEU A 298 13.94 14.48 0.14
N PRO A 299 14.57 13.81 -0.84
CA PRO A 299 14.26 14.02 -2.26
C PRO A 299 12.78 13.92 -2.62
N PHE A 300 12.09 12.88 -2.15
CA PHE A 300 10.64 12.70 -2.34
C PHE A 300 9.81 13.84 -1.71
N GLY A 301 10.26 14.38 -0.58
CA GLY A 301 9.61 15.52 0.08
C GLY A 301 9.76 16.79 -0.74
N LYS A 302 10.93 17.00 -1.36
CA LYS A 302 11.17 18.13 -2.28
C LYS A 302 10.28 18.05 -3.51
N GLU A 303 10.15 16.86 -4.11
CA GLU A 303 9.26 16.63 -5.26
C GLU A 303 7.79 16.90 -4.91
N ALA A 304 7.33 16.40 -3.77
CA ALA A 304 5.96 16.62 -3.30
C ALA A 304 5.67 18.12 -3.07
N LEU A 305 6.60 18.85 -2.45
CA LEU A 305 6.48 20.29 -2.24
C LEU A 305 6.53 21.11 -3.53
N PHE A 306 7.44 20.76 -4.43
CA PHE A 306 7.53 21.39 -5.75
C PHE A 306 6.22 21.21 -6.52
N THR A 307 5.66 20.00 -6.49
CA THR A 307 4.38 19.69 -7.13
C THR A 307 3.23 20.50 -6.51
N ALA A 308 3.14 20.54 -5.18
CA ALA A 308 2.12 21.33 -4.48
C ALA A 308 2.21 22.83 -4.82
N ALA A 309 3.41 23.41 -4.80
CA ALA A 309 3.63 24.81 -5.14
C ALA A 309 3.26 25.11 -6.61
N THR A 310 3.58 24.21 -7.53
CA THR A 310 3.24 24.34 -8.95
C THR A 310 1.72 24.30 -9.18
N ILE A 311 1.00 23.42 -8.48
CA ILE A 311 -0.47 23.36 -8.54
C ILE A 311 -1.10 24.66 -8.02
N LEU A 312 -0.54 25.24 -6.95
CA LEU A 312 -1.02 26.51 -6.42
C LEU A 312 -0.75 27.68 -7.39
N ALA A 313 0.43 27.71 -8.00
CA ALA A 313 0.81 28.76 -8.94
C ALA A 313 -0.04 28.74 -10.22
N THR A 314 -0.48 27.56 -10.68
CA THR A 314 -1.35 27.45 -11.87
C THR A 314 -2.82 27.77 -11.59
N LYS A 315 -3.23 27.83 -10.31
CA LYS A 315 -4.61 28.16 -9.89
C LYS A 315 -4.77 29.57 -9.32
N SER A 316 -3.67 30.32 -9.17
CA SER A 316 -3.65 31.72 -8.75
C SER A 316 -3.74 32.66 -9.95
#